data_AF-A0A0N1E7N6-F1
#
_entry.id   AF-A0A0N1E7N6-F1
#
_cell.length_a   1.000
_cell.length_b   1.000
_cell.length_c   1.000
_cell.angle_alpha   90.00
_cell.angle_beta   90.00
_cell.angle_gamma   90.00
#
_symmetry.space_group_name_H-M   'P 1'
#
loop_
_entity.id
_entity.type
_entity.pdbx_description
1 polymer ?
#
loop_
_entity_poly.entity_id
_entity_poly.type
_entity_poly.pdbx_seq_one_letter_code
_entity_poly.pdbx_strand_id
1 'polypeptide(L)' 'MTEKEISKMIFDKYNKLWLSKKETCSLLGIGLTTIYRIMKNNKIKYSKVGNNVKFGIDDLANFIVSQKDT' A
#
# COMPACT_ATOMS: atom_id res chain seq x y z
N MET A 1 6.32 4.93 -15.41
CA MET A 1 6.27 3.86 -14.39
C MET A 1 4.84 3.40 -14.30
N THR A 2 4.59 2.18 -14.75
CA THR A 2 3.26 1.55 -14.82
C THR A 2 2.93 0.83 -13.51
N GLU A 3 1.66 0.57 -13.25
CA GLU A 3 1.19 -0.18 -12.08
C GLU A 3 1.93 -1.53 -11.90
N LYS A 4 2.08 -2.28 -13.00
CA LYS A 4 2.76 -3.59 -13.02
C LYS A 4 4.25 -3.52 -12.63
N GLU A 5 4.93 -2.44 -13.01
CA GLU A 5 6.34 -2.25 -12.62
C GLU A 5 6.45 -1.98 -11.12
N ILE A 6 5.49 -1.22 -10.55
CA ILE A 6 5.46 -0.91 -9.12
C ILE A 6 5.08 -2.15 -8.31
N SER A 7 4.07 -2.91 -8.72
CA SER A 7 3.68 -4.13 -8.00
C SER A 7 4.83 -5.15 -8.01
N LYS A 8 5.53 -5.30 -9.14
CA LYS A 8 6.76 -6.11 -9.21
C LYS A 8 7.86 -5.59 -8.29
N MET A 9 8.12 -4.28 -8.27
CA MET A 9 9.10 -3.68 -7.36
C MET A 9 8.77 -3.93 -5.88
N ILE A 10 7.50 -3.83 -5.50
CA ILE A 10 7.05 -4.10 -4.13
C ILE A 10 7.22 -5.59 -3.81
N PHE A 11 6.86 -6.48 -4.74
CA PHE A 11 7.04 -7.92 -4.59
C PHE A 11 8.52 -8.29 -4.44
N ASP A 12 9.40 -7.79 -5.30
CA ASP A 12 10.84 -8.07 -5.24
C ASP A 12 11.47 -7.58 -3.92
N LYS A 13 10.96 -6.46 -3.35
CA LYS A 13 11.45 -5.90 -2.09
C LYS A 13 10.98 -6.65 -0.85
N TYR A 14 9.71 -7.07 -0.80
CA TYR A 14 9.10 -7.64 0.41
C TYR A 14 8.85 -9.15 0.32
N ASN A 15 8.95 -9.73 -0.88
CA ASN A 15 8.62 -11.12 -1.24
C ASN A 15 7.23 -11.55 -0.76
N LYS A 16 6.25 -10.64 -0.87
CA LYS A 16 4.88 -10.81 -0.36
C LYS A 16 3.87 -10.09 -1.25
N LEU A 17 2.69 -10.69 -1.39
CA LEU A 17 1.55 -10.08 -2.09
C LEU A 17 0.73 -9.15 -1.17
N TRP A 18 0.91 -9.26 0.15
CA TRP A 18 0.14 -8.53 1.15
C TRP A 18 1.04 -7.90 2.21
N LEU A 19 1.01 -6.58 2.31
CA LEU A 19 1.81 -5.82 3.27
C LEU A 19 0.97 -5.48 4.51
N SER A 20 1.63 -5.47 5.67
CA SER A 20 1.08 -4.93 6.92
C SER A 20 1.15 -3.40 6.94
N LYS A 21 0.42 -2.77 7.87
CA LYS A 21 0.48 -1.31 8.10
C LYS A 21 1.92 -0.78 8.24
N LYS A 22 2.80 -1.51 8.95
CA LYS A 22 4.20 -1.10 9.14
C LYS A 22 4.99 -1.15 7.83
N GLU A 23 4.87 -2.24 7.07
CA GLU A 23 5.52 -2.38 5.76
C GLU A 23 5.02 -1.31 4.78
N THR A 24 3.71 -1.05 4.77
CA THR A 24 3.12 0.01 3.95
C THR A 24 3.63 1.40 4.34
N CYS A 25 3.78 1.70 5.64
CA CYS A 25 4.40 2.95 6.09
C CYS A 25 5.83 3.09 5.53
N SER A 26 6.64 2.03 5.65
CA SER A 26 8.01 2.02 5.14
C SER A 26 8.09 2.12 3.62
N LEU A 27 7.14 1.51 2.90
CA LEU A 27 7.06 1.60 1.44
C LEU A 27 6.75 3.03 0.98
N LEU A 28 5.78 3.68 1.63
CA LEU A 28 5.28 5.00 1.23
C LEU A 28 6.05 6.16 1.88
N GLY A 29 6.92 5.89 2.86
CA GLY A 29 7.66 6.92 3.60
C GLY A 29 6.76 7.77 4.50
N ILE A 30 5.64 7.24 4.97
CA ILE A 30 4.66 7.98 5.78
C ILE A 30 4.44 7.35 7.16
N GLY A 31 4.02 8.16 8.13
CA GLY A 31 3.69 7.69 9.46
C GLY A 31 2.38 6.90 9.54
N LEU A 32 2.23 6.09 10.59
CA LEU A 32 1.03 5.31 10.88
C LEU A 32 -0.24 6.17 10.95
N THR A 33 -0.15 7.36 11.55
CA THR A 33 -1.29 8.30 11.63
C THR A 33 -1.81 8.69 10.24
N THR A 34 -0.89 8.91 9.28
CA THR A 34 -1.23 9.21 7.90
C THR A 34 -1.90 8.00 7.23
N ILE A 35 -1.39 6.78 7.43
CA ILE A 35 -2.04 5.56 6.95
C ILE A 35 -3.47 5.43 7.49
N TYR A 36 -3.68 5.62 8.79
CA TYR A 36 -5.02 5.56 9.38
C TYR A 36 -5.97 6.60 8.77
N ARG A 37 -5.48 7.82 8.48
CA ARG A 37 -6.26 8.85 7.79
C ARG A 37 -6.61 8.45 6.36
N ILE A 38 -5.65 7.90 5.60
CA ILE A 38 -5.85 7.42 4.22
C ILE A 38 -6.90 6.30 4.22
N MET A 39 -6.79 5.34 5.15
CA MET A 39 -7.77 4.26 5.33
C MET A 39 -9.16 4.79 5.68
N LYS A 40 -9.26 5.73 6.64
CA LYS A 40 -10.54 6.35 7.04
C LYS A 40 -11.22 7.06 5.87
N ASN A 41 -10.43 7.69 5.02
CA ASN A 41 -10.91 8.40 3.83
C ASN A 41 -11.10 7.47 2.61
N ASN A 42 -11.00 6.15 2.78
CA ASN A 42 -11.12 5.14 1.71
C ASN A 42 -10.22 5.41 0.49
N LYS A 43 -9.08 6.08 0.69
CA LYS A 43 -8.14 6.40 -0.39
C LYS A 43 -7.27 5.22 -0.82
N ILE A 44 -7.23 4.15 -0.01
CA ILE A 44 -6.52 2.93 -0.32
C ILE A 44 -7.37 1.71 0.07
N LYS A 45 -7.45 0.72 -0.81
CA LYS A 45 -8.12 -0.54 -0.50
C LYS A 45 -7.27 -1.35 0.48
N TYR A 46 -7.94 -2.03 1.40
CA TYR A 46 -7.31 -2.89 2.39
C TYR A 46 -8.25 -4.04 2.75
N SER A 47 -7.67 -5.14 3.19
CA SER A 47 -8.40 -6.31 3.68
C SER A 47 -8.10 -6.52 5.16
N LYS A 48 -9.12 -6.88 5.93
CA LYS A 48 -8.96 -7.35 7.31
C LYS A 48 -8.82 -8.87 7.31
N VAL A 49 -7.73 -9.36 7.87
CA VAL A 49 -7.46 -10.80 8.05
C VAL A 49 -7.28 -11.03 9.54
N GLY A 50 -8.35 -11.53 10.18
CA GLY A 50 -8.46 -11.55 11.64
C GLY A 50 -8.37 -10.13 12.22
N ASN A 51 -7.51 -9.94 13.22
CA ASN A 51 -7.27 -8.63 13.84
C ASN A 51 -6.27 -7.73 13.07
N ASN A 52 -5.73 -8.22 11.96
CA ASN A 52 -4.71 -7.52 11.19
C ASN A 52 -5.27 -6.87 9.92
N VAL A 53 -4.70 -5.73 9.55
CA VAL A 53 -4.98 -5.05 8.28
C VAL A 53 -3.85 -5.36 7.31
N LYS A 54 -4.23 -5.74 6.09
CA LYS A 54 -3.33 -6.07 4.98
C LYS A 54 -3.68 -5.25 3.74
N PHE A 55 -2.66 -4.87 2.99
CA PHE A 55 -2.76 -4.11 1.74
C PHE A 55 -2.18 -4.96 0.60
N GLY A 56 -2.96 -5.16 -0.46
CA GLY A 56 -2.48 -5.85 -1.66
C GLY A 56 -1.43 -5.00 -2.39
N ILE A 57 -0.44 -5.66 -2.99
CA ILE A 57 0.60 -4.95 -3.76
C ILE A 57 0.03 -4.20 -4.98
N ASP A 58 -1.01 -4.71 -5.61
CA ASP A 58 -1.67 -4.05 -6.75
C ASP A 58 -2.47 -2.82 -6.29
N ASP A 59 -3.17 -2.91 -5.16
CA ASP A 59 -3.84 -1.75 -4.55
C ASP A 59 -2.84 -0.66 -4.15
N LEU A 60 -1.69 -1.06 -3.62
CA LEU A 60 -0.59 -0.15 -3.28
C LEU A 60 0.02 0.49 -4.54
N ALA A 61 0.24 -0.30 -5.59
CA ALA A 61 0.74 0.19 -6.86
C ALA A 61 -0.21 1.23 -7.47
N ASN A 62 -1.51 0.91 -7.53
CA ASN A 62 -2.54 1.84 -7.98
C ASN A 62 -2.53 3.14 -7.18
N PHE A 63 -2.48 3.04 -5.85
CA PHE A 63 -2.42 4.21 -4.98
C PHE A 63 -1.21 5.10 -5.30
N ILE A 64 -0.02 4.50 -5.48
CA ILE A 64 1.21 5.25 -5.80
C ILE A 64 1.10 5.94 -7.15
N VAL A 65 0.54 5.27 -8.18
CA VAL A 65 0.31 5.89 -9.49
C VAL A 65 -0.65 7.07 -9.36
N SER A 66 -1.79 6.90 -8.69
CA SER A 66 -2.80 7.95 -8.53
C SER A 66 -2.32 9.19 -7.75
N GLN A 67 -1.26 9.10 -6.96
CA GLN A 67 -0.67 10.27 -6.28
C GLN A 67 0.32 11.04 -7.17
N LYS A 68 0.78 10.48 -8.30
CA LYS A 68 1.71 11.15 -9.22
C LYS A 68 1.03 12.01 -10.28
N ASP A 69 -0.26 11.78 -10.51
CA ASP A 69 -1.07 12.55 -11.48
C ASP A 69 -1.65 13.85 -10.89
N THR A 70 -1.22 14.26 -9.69
CA THR A 70 -1.57 15.53 -9.02
C THR A 70 -0.32 16.35 -8.78
#